data_AF-A0A075AIF3-F1
#
_entry.id   AF-A0A075AIF3-F1
#
_cell.length_a   1.000
_cell.length_b   1.000
_cell.length_c   1.000
_cell.angle_alpha   90.00
_cell.angle_beta   90.00
_cell.angle_gamma   90.00
#
_symmetry.space_group_name_H-M   'P 1'
#
loop_
_entity.id
_entity.type
_entity.pdbx_description
1 polymer ?
#
loop_
_entity_poly.entity_id
_entity_poly.type
_entity_poly.pdbx_seq_one_letter_code
_entity_poly.pdbx_strand_id
1 'polypeptide(L)'
;MVAVNRQQLLATRRSWFPGIIFTFICSICSKTGKVNSLEVVPCEGTSCTLHRGKNSTIKLGFQSNVFVKAGSVAVHGVIAHVPVPFSLDNSHICDFLTPSCPIQPNQSYMYTFSLLVRSSYPPVTAASVRRKAAVPPEESTRVEILPGCAFLKSGSRDAEVGFEPRTSQSIRLDIRWELRDDSGSDIACVQFPAQIHD
;
A
#
# COMPACT_ATOMS: atom_id res chain seq x y z
N MET A 1 -47.65 -12.21 -39.73
CA MET A 1 -46.42 -12.93 -40.09
C MET A 1 -45.31 -11.91 -40.31
N VAL A 2 -44.22 -12.02 -39.54
CA VAL A 2 -42.79 -11.81 -39.89
C VAL A 2 -42.41 -10.41 -40.47
N ALA A 3 -41.43 -9.65 -39.97
CA ALA A 3 -40.15 -10.00 -39.36
C ALA A 3 -39.65 -8.89 -38.41
N VAL A 4 -38.98 -9.31 -37.33
CA VAL A 4 -38.05 -8.49 -36.54
C VAL A 4 -36.78 -8.32 -37.38
N ASN A 5 -36.30 -7.08 -37.59
CA ASN A 5 -35.02 -6.85 -38.26
C ASN A 5 -33.96 -6.36 -37.25
N ARG A 6 -32.96 -7.21 -37.03
CA ARG A 6 -31.71 -6.95 -36.31
C ARG A 6 -30.79 -6.11 -37.21
N GLN A 7 -30.34 -4.97 -36.72
CA GLN A 7 -29.03 -4.44 -37.10
C GLN A 7 -28.14 -4.37 -35.87
N GLN A 8 -27.23 -5.35 -35.84
CA GLN A 8 -26.03 -5.41 -35.03
C GLN A 8 -25.09 -4.28 -35.44
N LEU A 9 -24.62 -3.50 -34.46
CA LEU A 9 -23.33 -2.81 -34.58
C LEU A 9 -22.44 -3.23 -33.40
N LEU A 10 -21.78 -4.36 -33.65
CA LEU A 10 -20.37 -4.63 -33.37
C LEU A 10 -19.81 -4.09 -32.05
N ALA A 11 -19.77 -4.99 -31.07
CA ALA A 11 -18.77 -4.98 -30.01
C ALA A 11 -17.37 -4.87 -30.62
N THR A 12 -16.78 -3.68 -30.56
CA THR A 12 -15.42 -3.42 -31.02
C THR A 12 -14.46 -3.65 -29.85
N ARG A 13 -13.80 -4.81 -29.93
CA ARG A 13 -12.43 -5.14 -29.51
C ARG A 13 -11.86 -4.41 -28.27
N ARG A 14 -11.49 -5.24 -27.29
CA ARG A 14 -10.39 -5.00 -26.34
C ARG A 14 -9.26 -4.21 -27.01
N SER A 15 -9.15 -2.92 -26.71
CA SER A 15 -7.98 -2.12 -27.01
C SER A 15 -6.88 -2.52 -26.03
N TRP A 16 -6.02 -3.42 -26.47
CA TRP A 16 -4.71 -3.62 -25.85
C TRP A 16 -3.86 -2.40 -26.20
N PHE A 17 -3.93 -1.36 -25.37
CA PHE A 17 -2.85 -0.38 -25.30
C PHE A 17 -1.76 -0.98 -24.41
N PRO A 18 -0.60 -1.40 -24.94
CA PRO A 18 0.55 -1.69 -24.12
C PRO A 18 1.06 -0.36 -23.58
N GLY A 19 0.81 -0.06 -22.30
CA GLY A 19 1.42 1.12 -21.67
C GLY A 19 0.65 1.81 -20.56
N ILE A 20 -0.59 1.42 -20.24
CA ILE A 20 -1.33 2.00 -19.11
C ILE A 20 -1.84 0.88 -18.22
N ILE A 21 -1.01 0.48 -17.25
CA ILE A 21 -1.38 -0.44 -16.17
C ILE A 21 -1.60 0.42 -14.92
N PHE A 22 -2.80 0.36 -14.33
CA PHE A 22 -3.10 0.16 -12.90
C PHE A 22 -4.60 0.44 -12.64
N THR A 23 -5.41 -0.63 -12.57
CA THR A 23 -6.89 -0.58 -12.45
C THR A 23 -7.40 -0.41 -11.00
N PHE A 24 -6.58 0.01 -10.04
CA PHE A 24 -6.98 0.17 -8.63
C PHE A 24 -6.38 1.42 -7.97
N ILE A 25 -6.37 2.54 -8.68
CA ILE A 25 -6.00 3.83 -8.11
C ILE A 25 -7.27 4.51 -7.61
N CYS A 26 -7.39 4.70 -6.30
CA CYS A 26 -8.47 5.50 -5.72
C CYS A 26 -8.00 6.95 -5.60
N SER A 27 -8.53 7.84 -6.43
CA SER A 27 -8.19 9.27 -6.45
C SER A 27 -9.27 10.19 -5.85
N ILE A 28 -10.30 9.61 -5.22
CA ILE A 28 -11.53 10.30 -4.76
C ILE A 28 -11.25 11.24 -3.57
N CYS A 29 -10.07 11.16 -2.94
CA CYS A 29 -9.67 12.07 -1.87
C CYS A 29 -9.20 13.46 -2.37
N SER A 30 -8.99 13.65 -3.67
CA SER A 30 -8.60 14.97 -4.21
C SER A 30 -9.78 15.94 -4.16
N LYS A 31 -9.63 17.12 -3.53
CA LYS A 31 -10.71 18.12 -3.47
C LYS A 31 -10.75 19.01 -4.71
N THR A 32 -9.57 19.34 -5.22
CA THR A 32 -9.40 20.50 -6.10
C THR A 32 -8.80 20.11 -7.45
N GLY A 33 -7.87 19.15 -7.51
CA GLY A 33 -7.29 18.67 -8.76
C GLY A 33 -7.83 17.32 -9.25
N LYS A 34 -7.52 17.03 -10.51
CA LYS A 34 -7.83 15.77 -11.21
C LYS A 34 -6.54 15.01 -11.45
N VAL A 35 -6.51 13.75 -11.03
CA VAL A 35 -5.39 12.84 -11.29
C VAL A 35 -5.56 12.21 -12.67
N ASN A 36 -4.54 12.34 -13.52
CA ASN A 36 -4.52 11.80 -14.88
C ASN A 36 -3.79 10.45 -14.96
N SER A 37 -2.68 10.29 -14.22
CA SER A 37 -1.87 9.07 -14.27
C SER A 37 -1.15 8.82 -12.95
N LEU A 38 -0.96 7.54 -12.61
CA LEU A 38 -0.05 7.12 -11.53
C LEU A 38 0.78 5.95 -12.04
N GLU A 39 2.09 6.07 -11.88
CA GLU A 39 3.08 5.04 -12.21
C GLU A 39 4.01 4.87 -11.01
N VAL A 40 4.30 3.62 -10.65
CA VAL A 40 5.29 3.30 -9.61
C VAL A 40 6.35 2.40 -10.24
N VAL A 41 7.61 2.80 -10.13
CA VAL A 41 8.75 2.11 -10.75
C VAL A 41 9.67 1.58 -9.64
N PRO A 42 10.06 0.29 -9.65
CA PRO A 42 9.69 -0.78 -10.57
C PRO A 42 8.48 -1.58 -10.07
N CYS A 43 7.27 -1.31 -10.57
CA CYS A 43 6.08 -2.12 -10.30
C CYS A 43 5.33 -2.47 -11.59
N GLU A 44 5.12 -3.77 -11.83
CA GLU A 44 4.35 -4.31 -12.95
C GLU A 44 3.23 -5.21 -12.40
N GLY A 45 1.95 -4.82 -12.50
CA GLY A 45 0.82 -5.68 -12.11
C GLY A 45 -0.32 -4.99 -11.40
N THR A 46 -1.06 -5.72 -10.55
CA THR A 46 -2.21 -5.22 -9.78
C THR A 46 -1.89 -4.88 -8.33
N SER A 47 -0.78 -5.41 -7.78
CA SER A 47 -0.25 -5.05 -6.46
C SER A 47 1.22 -4.65 -6.62
N CYS A 48 1.58 -3.46 -6.18
CA CYS A 48 2.95 -2.96 -6.30
C CYS A 48 3.82 -3.53 -5.18
N THR A 49 4.79 -4.39 -5.53
CA THR A 49 5.75 -4.95 -4.57
C THR A 49 6.95 -4.03 -4.43
N LEU A 50 7.03 -3.37 -3.28
CA LEU A 50 8.15 -2.52 -2.89
C LEU A 50 9.18 -3.35 -2.13
N HIS A 51 10.43 -3.30 -2.56
CA HIS A 51 11.51 -4.06 -1.92
C HIS A 51 12.26 -3.18 -0.92
N ARG A 52 12.45 -3.69 0.30
CA ARG A 52 13.28 -3.02 1.30
C ARG A 52 14.71 -2.84 0.80
N GLY A 53 15.33 -1.73 1.17
CA GLY A 53 16.68 -1.35 0.75
C GLY A 53 16.79 -0.91 -0.71
N LYS A 54 15.69 -0.90 -1.49
CA LYS A 54 15.67 -0.42 -2.87
C LYS A 54 14.96 0.93 -2.98
N ASN A 55 15.37 1.69 -3.99
CA ASN A 55 14.68 2.91 -4.36
C ASN A 55 13.46 2.57 -5.22
N SER A 56 12.34 3.21 -4.93
CA SER A 56 11.15 3.16 -5.77
C SER A 56 10.74 4.59 -6.12
N THR A 57 10.37 4.80 -7.37
CA THR A 57 10.00 6.11 -7.91
C THR A 57 8.52 6.16 -8.21
N ILE A 58 7.83 7.14 -7.67
CA ILE A 58 6.42 7.40 -7.93
C ILE A 58 6.33 8.57 -8.89
N LYS A 59 5.59 8.39 -10.00
CA LYS A 59 5.25 9.44 -10.95
C LYS A 59 3.74 9.64 -10.95
N LEU A 60 3.30 10.85 -10.64
CA LEU A 60 1.89 11.23 -10.55
C LEU A 60 1.63 12.39 -11.52
N GLY A 61 0.83 12.14 -12.55
CA GLY A 61 0.33 13.16 -13.45
C GLY A 61 -1.00 13.70 -12.94
N PHE A 62 -1.11 15.02 -12.77
CA PHE A 62 -2.34 15.67 -12.33
C PHE A 62 -2.52 17.05 -12.93
N GLN A 63 -3.75 17.55 -12.86
CA GLN A 63 -4.14 18.92 -13.22
C GLN A 63 -4.88 19.55 -12.05
N SER A 64 -4.42 20.71 -11.58
CA SER A 64 -5.11 21.51 -10.57
C SER A 64 -6.07 22.50 -11.24
N ASN A 65 -7.21 22.81 -10.64
CA ASN A 65 -8.07 23.93 -11.07
C ASN A 65 -7.81 25.23 -10.27
N VAL A 66 -6.87 25.20 -9.33
CA VAL A 66 -6.47 26.36 -8.52
C VAL A 66 -5.00 26.69 -8.70
N PHE A 67 -4.69 27.97 -8.45
CA PHE A 67 -3.33 28.48 -8.40
C PHE A 67 -2.69 28.16 -7.04
N VAL A 68 -1.49 27.57 -7.04
CA VAL A 68 -0.74 27.21 -5.82
C VAL A 68 0.68 27.73 -5.92
N LYS A 69 1.09 28.60 -4.98
CA LYS A 69 2.45 29.15 -4.96
C LYS A 69 3.48 28.14 -4.47
N ALA A 70 3.15 27.47 -3.39
CA ALA A 70 3.95 26.44 -2.75
C ALA A 70 3.01 25.46 -2.04
N GLY A 71 3.50 24.27 -1.76
CA GLY A 71 2.70 23.23 -1.14
C GLY A 71 3.57 22.18 -0.48
N SER A 72 2.92 21.20 0.12
CA SER A 72 3.58 20.11 0.83
C SER A 72 3.08 18.74 0.36
N VAL A 73 3.88 17.70 0.59
CA VAL A 73 3.48 16.31 0.38
C VAL A 73 3.33 15.59 1.72
N ALA A 74 2.27 14.81 1.85
CA ALA A 74 2.02 13.91 2.98
C ALA A 74 1.81 12.48 2.48
N VAL A 75 2.35 11.52 3.23
CA VAL A 75 2.32 10.10 2.86
C VAL A 75 1.92 9.27 4.07
N HIS A 76 0.94 8.40 3.89
CA HIS A 76 0.42 7.53 4.94
C HIS A 76 0.34 6.09 4.43
N GLY A 77 0.84 5.15 5.23
CA GLY A 77 0.56 3.72 5.05
C GLY A 77 -0.65 3.33 5.87
N VAL A 78 -1.71 2.82 5.24
CA VAL A 78 -2.90 2.33 5.93
C VAL A 78 -2.78 0.81 6.10
N ILE A 79 -2.66 0.37 7.34
CA ILE A 79 -2.51 -1.05 7.69
C ILE A 79 -3.70 -1.43 8.56
N ALA A 80 -4.52 -2.38 8.09
CA ALA A 80 -5.72 -2.82 8.82
C ALA A 80 -6.60 -1.65 9.30
N HIS A 81 -6.81 -0.64 8.44
CA HIS A 81 -7.54 0.62 8.69
C HIS A 81 -6.87 1.65 9.62
N VAL A 82 -5.66 1.39 10.11
CA VAL A 82 -4.90 2.36 10.92
C VAL A 82 -3.94 3.15 10.02
N PRO A 83 -4.07 4.50 9.93
CA PRO A 83 -3.12 5.32 9.18
C PRO A 83 -1.82 5.50 9.95
N VAL A 84 -0.71 5.07 9.35
CA VAL A 84 0.65 5.23 9.87
C VAL A 84 1.35 6.30 9.04
N PRO A 85 1.72 7.46 9.63
CA PRO A 85 2.38 8.53 8.88
C PRO A 85 3.80 8.11 8.49
N PHE A 86 4.22 8.52 7.30
CA PHE A 86 5.59 8.34 6.82
C PHE A 86 6.30 9.69 6.77
N SER A 87 7.40 9.80 7.50
CA SER A 87 8.24 11.00 7.52
C SER A 87 9.09 11.06 6.25
N LEU A 88 8.88 12.13 5.46
CA LEU A 88 9.72 12.45 4.32
C LEU A 88 10.83 13.41 4.76
N ASP A 89 12.05 13.20 4.24
CA ASP A 89 13.19 14.08 4.51
C ASP A 89 12.97 15.48 3.89
N ASN A 90 12.29 15.55 2.75
CA ASN A 90 11.83 16.78 2.12
C ASN A 90 10.34 16.65 1.76
N SER A 91 9.53 17.61 2.19
CA SER A 91 8.09 17.64 1.96
C SER A 91 7.64 18.75 1.01
N HIS A 92 8.53 19.56 0.43
CA HIS A 92 8.15 20.62 -0.50
C HIS A 92 7.76 20.06 -1.86
N ILE A 93 6.51 20.27 -2.28
CA ILE A 93 5.99 19.71 -3.53
C ILE A 93 6.76 20.21 -4.77
N CYS A 94 7.20 21.47 -4.75
CA CYS A 94 7.77 22.17 -5.90
C CYS A 94 9.11 21.61 -6.38
N ASP A 95 9.84 20.93 -5.49
CA ASP A 95 11.14 20.32 -5.79
C ASP A 95 11.00 19.07 -6.66
N PHE A 96 9.78 18.50 -6.70
CA PHE A 96 9.47 17.24 -7.37
C PHE A 96 8.52 17.42 -8.56
N LEU A 97 8.14 18.66 -8.89
CA LEU A 97 7.21 18.97 -9.97
C LEU A 97 7.92 19.37 -11.26
N THR A 98 7.37 18.90 -12.39
CA THR A 98 7.72 19.35 -13.73
C THR A 98 6.46 19.77 -14.48
N PRO A 99 6.32 21.05 -14.91
CA PRO A 99 7.21 22.17 -14.59
C PRO A 99 7.17 22.53 -13.08
N SER A 100 8.18 23.23 -12.58
CA SER A 100 8.22 23.64 -11.17
C SER A 100 7.14 24.71 -10.87
N CYS A 101 6.95 24.99 -9.59
CA CYS A 101 5.98 25.96 -9.11
C CYS A 101 6.21 27.37 -9.69
N PRO A 102 5.16 28.22 -9.77
CA PRO A 102 3.81 28.02 -9.24
C PRO A 102 2.94 27.09 -10.09
N ILE A 103 2.03 26.37 -9.43
CA ILE A 103 1.02 25.53 -10.10
C ILE A 103 -0.08 26.45 -10.65
N GLN A 104 -0.32 26.38 -11.96
CA GLN A 104 -1.36 27.13 -12.64
C GLN A 104 -2.63 26.30 -12.83
N PRO A 105 -3.83 26.94 -12.86
CA PRO A 105 -5.07 26.25 -13.09
C PRO A 105 -5.13 25.67 -14.52
N ASN A 106 -5.69 24.46 -14.65
CA ASN A 106 -5.89 23.70 -15.88
C ASN A 106 -4.58 23.38 -16.65
N GLN A 107 -3.43 23.47 -15.99
CA GLN A 107 -2.15 23.04 -16.52
C GLN A 107 -1.81 21.64 -15.99
N SER A 108 -1.21 20.81 -16.84
CA SER A 108 -0.77 19.46 -16.48
C SER A 108 0.61 19.49 -15.86
N TYR A 109 0.75 18.83 -14.72
CA TYR A 109 2.00 18.70 -13.98
C TYR A 109 2.35 17.23 -13.80
N MET A 110 3.65 16.94 -13.78
CA MET A 110 4.20 15.63 -13.45
C MET A 110 4.99 15.72 -12.15
N TYR A 111 4.49 15.07 -11.11
CA TYR A 111 5.16 14.90 -9.83
C TYR A 111 6.01 13.64 -9.87
N THR A 112 7.31 13.73 -9.55
CA THR A 112 8.22 12.58 -9.51
C THR A 112 9.00 12.55 -8.20
N PHE A 113 8.80 11.50 -7.39
CA PHE A 113 9.47 11.33 -6.11
C PHE A 113 10.13 9.97 -6.00
N SER A 114 11.41 9.94 -5.65
CA SER A 114 12.18 8.71 -5.44
C SER A 114 12.40 8.47 -3.95
N LEU A 115 11.83 7.38 -3.43
CA LEU A 115 11.94 7.01 -2.02
C LEU A 115 12.78 5.73 -1.85
N LEU A 116 13.72 5.76 -0.91
CA LEU A 116 14.36 4.56 -0.40
C LEU A 116 13.41 3.84 0.58
N VAL A 117 12.99 2.62 0.24
CA VAL A 117 12.12 1.80 1.10
C VAL A 117 12.97 1.24 2.25
N ARG A 118 13.10 1.99 3.35
CA ARG A 118 13.95 1.57 4.48
C ARG A 118 13.41 0.31 5.14
N SER A 119 14.30 -0.45 5.79
CA SER A 119 13.91 -1.64 6.55
C SER A 119 12.96 -1.34 7.72
N SER A 120 12.95 -0.10 8.20
CA SER A 120 12.02 0.38 9.22
C SER A 120 10.62 0.74 8.68
N TYR A 121 10.34 0.56 7.38
CA TYR A 121 9.06 0.92 6.76
C TYR A 121 8.14 -0.31 6.54
N PRO A 122 6.86 -0.26 6.93
CA PRO A 122 6.28 0.71 7.86
C PRO A 122 6.89 0.48 9.25
N PRO A 123 6.90 1.51 10.14
CA PRO A 123 7.29 1.34 11.53
C PRO A 123 6.18 0.58 12.25
N VAL A 124 6.03 -0.70 11.92
CA VAL A 124 5.28 -1.62 12.72
C VAL A 124 6.22 -1.97 13.86
N THR A 125 6.08 -1.31 15.01
CA THR A 125 6.21 -2.08 16.25
C THR A 125 5.31 -3.28 16.00
N ALA A 126 5.89 -4.46 15.80
CA ALA A 126 5.14 -5.68 15.63
C ALA A 126 4.16 -5.70 16.79
N ALA A 127 2.92 -5.29 16.54
CA ALA A 127 1.84 -5.44 17.47
C ALA A 127 1.65 -6.95 17.42
N SER A 128 2.45 -7.65 18.23
CA SER A 128 2.19 -9.01 18.59
C SER A 128 0.80 -8.93 19.19
N VAL A 129 -0.21 -9.24 18.37
CA VAL A 129 -1.53 -9.56 18.85
C VAL A 129 -1.30 -10.86 19.61
N ARG A 130 -0.81 -10.75 20.85
CA ARG A 130 -0.97 -11.80 21.84
C ARG A 130 -2.48 -11.91 21.99
N ARG A 131 -3.09 -12.79 21.21
CA ARG A 131 -4.36 -13.37 21.63
C ARG A 131 -4.04 -14.04 22.96
N LYS A 132 -4.34 -13.37 24.08
CA LYS A 132 -4.65 -14.11 25.29
C LYS A 132 -5.89 -14.91 24.91
N ALA A 133 -5.71 -16.19 24.64
CA ALA A 133 -6.81 -17.12 24.75
C ALA A 133 -7.27 -17.02 26.22
N ALA A 134 -8.37 -16.30 26.45
CA ALA A 134 -9.11 -16.47 27.68
C ALA A 134 -9.74 -17.86 27.58
N VAL A 135 -9.11 -18.83 28.24
CA VAL A 135 -9.68 -20.15 28.45
C VAL A 135 -10.96 -19.94 29.28
N PRO A 136 -12.15 -20.32 28.80
CA PRO A 136 -13.35 -20.37 29.63
C PRO A 136 -13.13 -21.41 30.73
N PRO A 137 -13.60 -21.19 31.97
CA PRO A 137 -13.60 -22.27 32.95
C PRO A 137 -14.56 -23.36 32.46
N GLU A 138 -14.00 -24.50 32.08
CA GLU A 138 -14.79 -25.71 31.86
C GLU A 138 -15.10 -26.31 33.23
N GLU A 139 -16.37 -26.26 33.61
CA GLU A 139 -16.91 -26.91 34.79
C GLU A 139 -17.14 -28.41 34.48
N SER A 140 -16.52 -29.26 35.30
CA SER A 140 -17.03 -30.58 35.70
C SER A 140 -17.31 -31.61 34.60
N THR A 141 -16.40 -32.58 34.43
CA THR A 141 -16.77 -33.98 34.67
C THR A 141 -15.56 -34.82 35.09
N ARG A 142 -15.67 -35.38 36.29
CA ARG A 142 -14.79 -36.38 36.92
C ARG A 142 -14.79 -37.67 36.10
N VAL A 143 -13.60 -38.14 35.70
CA VAL A 143 -13.38 -39.56 35.38
C VAL A 143 -12.21 -40.04 36.23
N GLU A 144 -12.45 -41.11 36.99
CA GLU A 144 -11.53 -41.69 37.96
C GLU A 144 -10.31 -42.34 37.28
N ILE A 145 -9.13 -41.97 37.78
CA ILE A 145 -7.82 -42.50 37.36
C ILE A 145 -7.59 -43.80 38.14
N LEU A 146 -7.48 -44.92 37.43
CA LEU A 146 -6.91 -46.15 38.00
C LEU A 146 -5.37 -46.01 38.09
N PRO A 147 -4.75 -46.46 39.20
CA PRO A 147 -3.33 -46.30 39.42
C PRO A 147 -2.58 -47.41 38.68
N GLY A 148 -1.71 -47.05 37.74
CA GLY A 148 -0.81 -48.03 37.15
C GLY A 148 -0.19 -47.58 35.83
N CYS A 149 0.82 -46.72 35.89
CA CYS A 149 2.01 -46.88 35.03
C CYS A 149 3.11 -45.91 35.50
N ALA A 150 4.20 -46.47 36.03
CA ALA A 150 5.49 -45.82 36.05
C ALA A 150 6.19 -46.14 34.72
N PHE A 151 6.74 -45.14 34.03
CA PHE A 151 7.77 -45.41 33.04
C PHE A 151 8.88 -44.36 33.12
N LEU A 152 10.03 -44.84 33.60
CA LEU A 152 11.34 -44.19 33.61
C LEU A 152 12.02 -44.37 32.24
N LYS A 153 12.67 -43.29 31.77
CA LYS A 153 13.96 -43.17 31.01
C LYS A 153 13.83 -42.12 29.91
N SER A 154 14.56 -41.02 29.97
CA SER A 154 16.02 -40.82 29.75
C SER A 154 16.33 -40.47 28.28
N GLY A 155 16.66 -39.20 28.07
CA GLY A 155 17.76 -38.73 27.21
C GLY A 155 17.59 -38.84 25.70
N SER A 156 17.58 -37.69 25.01
CA SER A 156 18.30 -37.55 23.74
C SER A 156 18.53 -36.07 23.44
N ARG A 157 19.68 -35.80 22.84
CA ARG A 157 20.23 -34.50 22.44
C ARG A 157 19.31 -33.86 21.40
N ASP A 158 19.17 -32.55 21.41
CA ASP A 158 18.75 -31.79 20.23
C ASP A 158 19.73 -30.66 19.95
N ALA A 159 20.03 -30.58 18.65
CA ALA A 159 21.13 -29.89 18.02
C ALA A 159 21.08 -28.36 18.17
N GLU A 160 22.22 -27.73 17.94
CA GLU A 160 22.29 -26.32 17.55
C GLU A 160 21.45 -26.13 16.28
N VAL A 161 20.21 -25.67 16.46
CA VAL A 161 19.41 -25.12 15.38
C VAL A 161 20.01 -23.76 15.07
N GLY A 162 20.86 -23.73 14.05
CA GLY A 162 21.18 -22.48 13.36
C GLY A 162 19.87 -21.82 12.97
N PHE A 163 19.52 -20.76 13.70
CA PHE A 163 18.33 -19.97 13.42
C PHE A 163 18.64 -19.10 12.21
N GLU A 164 18.54 -19.66 11.01
CA GLU A 164 18.41 -18.88 9.79
C GLU A 164 17.06 -18.17 9.89
N PRO A 165 17.00 -16.82 9.98
CA PRO A 165 15.75 -16.11 10.18
C PRO A 165 14.92 -16.20 8.91
N ARG A 166 14.17 -17.30 8.75
CA ARG A 166 13.15 -17.45 7.73
C ARG A 166 11.88 -16.78 8.22
N THR A 167 11.81 -15.48 8.04
CA THR A 167 10.55 -14.83 7.71
C THR A 167 10.86 -13.73 6.70
N SER A 168 10.59 -13.97 5.42
CA SER A 168 10.27 -12.84 4.53
C SER A 168 9.00 -12.23 5.10
N GLN A 169 9.13 -11.10 5.78
CA GLN A 169 8.02 -10.41 6.42
C GLN A 169 7.37 -9.50 5.39
N SER A 170 6.60 -10.12 4.49
CA SER A 170 5.79 -9.36 3.55
C SER A 170 4.63 -8.67 4.28
N ILE A 171 4.53 -7.35 4.15
CA ILE A 171 3.44 -6.55 4.74
C ILE A 171 2.59 -5.99 3.62
N ARG A 172 1.27 -6.19 3.68
CA ARG A 172 0.30 -5.59 2.76
C ARG A 172 -0.29 -4.33 3.39
N LEU A 173 -0.36 -3.26 2.62
CA LEU A 173 -0.88 -1.97 3.06
C LEU A 173 -1.43 -1.19 1.87
N ASP A 174 -2.28 -0.20 2.14
CA ASP A 174 -2.61 0.81 1.15
C ASP A 174 -1.74 2.04 1.37
N ILE A 175 -1.07 2.51 0.32
CA ILE A 175 -0.30 3.74 0.36
C ILE A 175 -1.20 4.88 -0.07
N ARG A 176 -1.37 5.88 0.79
CA ARG A 176 -2.04 7.13 0.49
C ARG A 176 -1.00 8.23 0.31
N TRP A 177 -1.05 8.88 -0.85
CA TRP A 177 -0.18 9.98 -1.23
C TRP A 177 -1.02 11.24 -1.44
N GLU A 178 -0.68 12.31 -0.73
CA GLU A 178 -1.42 13.56 -0.71
C GLU A 178 -0.49 14.72 -1.08
N LEU A 179 -0.84 15.43 -2.15
CA LEU A 179 -0.24 16.69 -2.56
C LEU A 179 -1.14 17.80 -2.04
N ARG A 180 -0.61 18.67 -1.19
CA ARG A 180 -1.33 19.73 -0.49
C ARG A 180 -0.86 21.11 -0.90
N ASP A 181 -1.77 22.06 -0.95
CA ASP A 181 -1.45 23.48 -1.12
C ASP A 181 -0.91 24.12 0.19
N ASP A 182 -0.69 25.42 0.16
CA ASP A 182 -0.24 26.24 1.30
C ASP A 182 -1.28 26.33 2.43
N SER A 183 -2.56 26.07 2.15
CA SER A 183 -3.61 25.97 3.17
C SER A 183 -3.68 24.58 3.83
N GLY A 184 -2.94 23.60 3.29
CA GLY A 184 -3.01 22.20 3.71
C GLY A 184 -4.16 21.43 3.05
N SER A 185 -4.80 21.98 2.02
CA SER A 185 -5.87 21.30 1.28
C SER A 185 -5.31 20.40 0.18
N ASP A 186 -5.86 19.18 0.04
CA ASP A 186 -5.38 18.20 -0.93
C ASP A 186 -5.75 18.61 -2.37
N ILE A 187 -4.75 19.05 -3.13
CA ILE A 187 -4.88 19.37 -4.56
C ILE A 187 -4.83 18.11 -5.42
N ALA A 188 -4.11 17.08 -5.00
CA ALA A 188 -4.16 15.77 -5.63
C ALA A 188 -3.92 14.71 -4.57
N CYS A 189 -4.66 13.63 -4.65
CA CYS A 189 -4.56 12.52 -3.72
C CYS A 189 -4.78 11.20 -4.46
N VAL A 190 -3.93 10.22 -4.16
CA VAL A 190 -4.02 8.88 -4.71
C VAL A 190 -3.82 7.86 -3.60
N GLN A 191 -4.60 6.79 -3.65
CA GLN A 191 -4.44 5.63 -2.79
C GLN A 191 -4.32 4.38 -3.66
N PHE A 192 -3.30 3.56 -3.40
CA PHE A 192 -3.06 2.32 -4.15
C PHE A 192 -2.53 1.20 -3.23
N PRO A 193 -2.88 -0.07 -3.50
CA PRO A 193 -2.41 -1.19 -2.72
C PRO A 193 -0.93 -1.51 -3.01
N ALA A 194 -0.16 -1.71 -1.96
CA ALA A 194 1.25 -2.10 -2.03
C ALA A 194 1.57 -3.28 -1.11
N GLN A 195 2.63 -4.00 -1.45
CA GLN A 195 3.21 -5.04 -0.60
C GLN A 195 4.68 -4.71 -0.41
N ILE A 196 5.14 -4.65 0.84
CA ILE A 196 6.56 -4.47 1.14
C ILE A 196 7.16 -5.85 1.37
N HIS A 197 8.21 -6.17 0.63
CA HIS A 197 8.95 -7.43 0.73
C HIS A 197 10.42 -7.15 1.09
N ASP A 198 11.05 -8.06 1.83
CA ASP A 198 12.47 -8.00 2.17
C ASP A 198 13.39 -8.21 0.95
#